data_AF-A0A2V6BXS4-F1
#
_entry.id   AF-A0A2V6BXS4-F1
#
_cell.length_a   1.000
_cell.length_b   1.000
_cell.length_c   1.000
_cell.angle_alpha   90.00
_cell.angle_beta   90.00
_cell.angle_gamma   90.00
#
_symmetry.space_group_name_H-M   'P 1'
#
loop_
_entity.id
_entity.type
_entity.pdbx_description
1 polymer ?
#
loop_
_entity_poly.entity_id
_entity_poly.type
_entity_poly.pdbx_seq_one_letter_code
_entity_poly.pdbx_strand_id
1 'polypeptide(L)'
;MQHRLGIIVCLFSISTVLLTAAPVSSNRSDETIPRLKYEAVPDFFQLPAGENFVEVAAVAINSKGHVYVFHRGKHPLMECPHGPSGC
;
A
#
# COMPACT_ATOMS: atom_id res chain seq x y z
N MET A 1 9.87 -36.84 48.93
CA MET A 1 8.63 -36.49 48.19
C MET A 1 8.82 -35.33 47.19
N GLN A 2 9.74 -34.38 47.42
CA GLN A 2 9.94 -33.20 46.56
C GLN A 2 10.54 -33.47 45.16
N HIS A 3 11.39 -34.49 45.00
CA HIS A 3 11.98 -34.82 43.69
C HIS A 3 10.97 -35.35 42.67
N ARG A 4 9.92 -36.08 43.11
CA ARG A 4 8.87 -36.58 42.22
C ARG A 4 7.94 -35.47 41.73
N LEU A 5 7.71 -34.45 42.55
CA LEU A 5 6.88 -33.30 42.20
C LEU A 5 7.58 -32.39 41.17
N GLY A 6 8.88 -32.17 41.30
CA GLY A 6 9.67 -31.37 40.36
C GLY A 6 9.78 -31.97 38.95
N ILE A 7 9.90 -33.31 38.86
CA ILE A 7 9.93 -34.02 37.57
C ILE A 7 8.57 -33.89 36.86
N ILE A 8 7.46 -34.03 37.59
CA ILE A 8 6.11 -33.90 37.03
C ILE A 8 5.88 -32.48 36.49
N VAL A 9 6.27 -31.44 37.23
CA VAL A 9 6.17 -30.04 36.78
C VAL A 9 6.97 -29.80 35.49
N CYS A 10 8.21 -30.30 35.42
CA CYS A 10 9.02 -30.18 34.20
C CYS A 10 8.38 -30.89 32.99
N LEU A 11 7.84 -32.09 33.18
CA LEU A 11 7.19 -32.85 32.11
C LEU A 11 5.91 -32.16 31.60
N PHE A 12 5.10 -31.57 32.50
CA PHE A 12 3.95 -30.77 32.10
C PHE A 12 4.35 -29.48 31.37
N SER A 13 5.39 -28.78 31.83
CA SER A 13 5.92 -27.60 31.13
C SER A 13 6.43 -27.95 29.73
N ILE A 14 7.19 -29.03 29.58
CA ILE A 14 7.74 -29.46 28.29
C ILE A 14 6.62 -29.90 27.33
N SER A 15 5.60 -30.60 27.83
CA SER A 15 4.42 -31.02 27.04
C SER A 15 3.62 -29.81 26.54
N THR A 16 3.46 -28.79 27.39
CA THR A 16 2.73 -27.56 27.04
C THR A 16 3.48 -26.76 25.96
N VAL A 17 4.81 -26.71 26.01
CA VAL A 17 5.64 -26.08 24.98
C VAL A 17 5.52 -26.83 23.65
N LEU A 18 5.51 -28.17 23.67
CA LEU A 18 5.42 -28.99 22.45
C LEU A 18 4.08 -28.85 21.71
N LEU A 19 2.98 -28.58 22.42
CA LEU A 19 1.63 -28.48 21.84
C LEU A 19 1.36 -27.14 21.12
N THR A 20 2.14 -26.09 21.39
CA THR A 20 1.92 -24.74 20.80
C THR A 20 2.66 -24.49 19.49
N ALA A 21 3.46 -25.43 19.00
CA ALA A 21 4.26 -25.30 17.78
C ALA A 21 3.52 -25.71 16.48
N ALA A 22 2.18 -25.69 16.47
CA ALA A 22 1.45 -25.92 15.23
C ALA A 22 1.70 -24.73 14.26
N PRO A 23 2.21 -24.96 13.04
CA PRO A 23 2.29 -23.90 12.04
C PRO A 23 0.86 -23.47 11.74
N VAL A 24 0.54 -22.20 12.02
CA VAL A 24 -0.70 -21.60 11.55
C VAL A 24 -0.56 -21.51 10.02
N SER A 25 -1.04 -22.54 9.31
CA SER A 25 -1.17 -22.48 7.86
C SER A 25 -2.23 -21.43 7.57
N SER A 26 -1.77 -20.20 7.36
CA SER A 26 -2.56 -19.16 6.72
C SER A 26 -2.84 -19.66 5.30
N ASN A 27 -3.97 -20.34 5.12
CA ASN A 27 -4.52 -20.67 3.81
C ASN A 27 -4.95 -19.34 3.17
N ARG A 28 -3.97 -18.59 2.65
CA ARG A 28 -4.20 -17.51 1.73
C ARG A 28 -4.44 -18.18 0.39
N SER A 29 -5.68 -18.64 0.18
CA SER A 29 -6.16 -18.99 -1.14
C SER A 29 -5.79 -17.85 -2.08
N ASP A 30 -5.02 -18.17 -3.11
CA ASP A 30 -4.53 -17.26 -4.15
C ASP A 30 -5.75 -16.79 -4.96
N GLU A 31 -6.54 -15.89 -4.37
CA GLU A 31 -7.64 -15.24 -5.05
C GLU A 31 -7.00 -14.41 -6.15
N THR A 32 -7.19 -14.85 -7.40
CA THR A 32 -6.67 -14.16 -8.58
C THR A 32 -7.30 -12.78 -8.62
N ILE A 33 -6.61 -11.77 -8.08
CA ILE A 33 -7.07 -10.39 -8.12
C ILE A 33 -7.22 -10.01 -9.59
N PRO A 34 -8.44 -9.68 -10.06
CA PRO A 34 -8.65 -9.32 -11.45
C PRO A 34 -7.76 -8.13 -11.82
N ARG A 35 -7.00 -8.24 -12.92
CA ARG A 35 -6.22 -7.09 -13.40
C ARG A 35 -7.17 -5.96 -13.78
N LEU A 36 -6.84 -4.78 -13.29
CA LEU A 36 -7.45 -3.54 -13.73
C LEU A 36 -7.20 -3.36 -15.24
N LYS A 37 -8.23 -2.94 -15.98
CA LYS A 37 -8.12 -2.60 -17.41
C LYS A 37 -7.60 -1.17 -17.61
N TYR A 38 -6.60 -0.79 -16.82
CA TYR A 38 -5.97 0.53 -16.88
C TYR A 38 -4.47 0.36 -17.08
N GLU A 39 -3.92 1.13 -18.00
CA GLU A 39 -2.48 1.22 -18.24
C GLU A 39 -2.00 2.62 -17.85
N ALA A 40 -0.82 2.70 -17.26
CA ALA A 40 -0.20 3.98 -16.94
C ALA A 40 0.30 4.63 -18.24
N VAL A 41 -0.13 5.87 -18.50
CA VAL A 41 0.40 6.67 -19.60
C VAL A 41 1.69 7.33 -19.10
N PRO A 42 2.88 6.96 -19.64
CA PRO A 42 4.12 7.61 -19.23
C PRO A 42 4.10 9.08 -19.64
N ASP A 43 4.77 9.92 -18.84
CA ASP A 43 5.01 11.34 -19.14
C ASP A 43 3.75 12.17 -19.46
N PHE A 44 2.59 11.77 -18.91
CA PHE A 44 1.32 12.47 -19.13
C PHE A 44 1.38 13.93 -18.64
N PHE A 45 1.98 14.16 -17.46
CA PHE A 45 2.17 15.49 -16.89
C PHE A 45 3.55 16.01 -17.27
N GLN A 46 3.61 17.04 -18.11
CA GLN A 46 4.86 17.75 -18.41
C GLN A 46 4.87 19.03 -17.57
N LEU A 47 5.52 19.02 -16.40
CA LEU A 47 5.53 20.17 -15.51
C LEU A 47 6.55 21.25 -15.96
N PRO A 48 6.34 22.53 -15.59
CA PRO A 48 7.32 23.57 -15.85
C PRO A 48 8.63 23.28 -15.12
N ALA A 49 9.74 23.83 -15.62
CA ALA A 49 11.04 23.64 -15.01
C ALA A 49 11.05 24.08 -13.53
N GLY A 50 11.47 23.16 -12.65
CA GLY A 50 11.55 23.40 -11.21
C GLY A 50 10.25 23.12 -10.43
N GLU A 51 9.18 22.72 -11.11
CA GLU A 51 7.93 22.30 -10.46
C GLU A 51 7.88 20.79 -10.24
N ASN A 52 7.22 20.39 -9.16
CA ASN A 52 6.94 18.99 -8.85
C ASN A 52 5.56 18.90 -8.17
N PHE A 53 4.83 17.82 -8.45
CA PHE A 53 3.74 17.44 -7.56
C PHE A 53 4.34 16.96 -6.24
N VAL A 54 3.84 17.55 -5.15
CA VAL A 54 4.17 17.11 -3.79
C VAL A 54 3.06 16.15 -3.35
N GLU A 55 2.53 16.29 -2.13
CA GLU A 55 1.37 15.55 -1.67
C GLU A 55 0.12 16.08 -2.38
N VAL A 56 -0.38 15.30 -3.33
CA VAL A 56 -1.63 15.58 -4.07
C VAL A 56 -2.80 15.22 -3.18
N ALA A 57 -3.60 16.21 -2.82
CA ALA A 57 -4.78 16.05 -1.97
C ALA A 57 -6.05 15.79 -2.79
N ALA A 58 -6.13 16.27 -4.04
CA ALA A 58 -7.28 16.03 -4.91
C ALA A 58 -6.94 16.17 -6.40
N VAL A 59 -7.73 15.50 -7.24
CA VAL A 59 -7.74 15.67 -8.71
C VAL A 59 -9.16 15.83 -9.24
N ALA A 60 -9.35 16.63 -10.27
CA ALA A 60 -10.64 16.80 -10.95
C ALA A 60 -10.44 16.94 -12.47
N ILE A 61 -11.50 16.68 -13.24
CA ILE A 61 -11.50 16.86 -14.70
C ILE A 61 -12.70 17.70 -15.13
N ASN A 62 -12.54 18.45 -16.23
CA ASN A 62 -13.65 19.14 -16.88
C ASN A 62 -14.06 18.45 -18.19
N SER A 63 -15.12 18.93 -18.84
CA SER A 63 -15.62 18.40 -20.11
C SER A 63 -14.67 18.58 -21.31
N LYS A 64 -13.63 19.41 -21.17
CA LYS A 64 -12.57 19.59 -22.17
C LYS A 64 -11.39 18.63 -21.96
N GLY A 65 -11.44 17.80 -20.92
CA GLY A 65 -10.35 16.88 -20.58
C GLY A 65 -9.16 17.54 -19.90
N HIS A 66 -9.30 18.76 -19.37
CA HIS A 66 -8.24 19.34 -18.54
C HIS A 66 -8.25 18.69 -17.17
N VAL A 67 -7.07 18.38 -16.65
CA VAL A 67 -6.87 17.77 -15.33
C VAL A 67 -6.46 18.86 -14.36
N TYR A 68 -7.17 19.00 -13.25
CA TYR A 68 -6.84 19.93 -12.17
C TYR A 68 -6.25 19.13 -11.01
N VAL A 69 -5.07 19.53 -10.54
CA VAL A 69 -4.34 18.87 -9.45
C VAL A 69 -4.19 19.84 -8.28
N PHE A 70 -4.77 19.49 -7.12
CA PHE A 70 -4.58 20.23 -5.87
C PHE A 70 -3.52 19.53 -5.01
N HIS A 71 -2.42 20.21 -4.71
CA HIS A 71 -1.29 19.64 -3.96
C HIS A 71 -0.66 20.65 -2.99
N ARG A 72 0.17 20.16 -2.06
CA ARG A 72 0.79 20.98 -0.99
C ARG A 72 2.10 21.68 -1.39
N GLY A 73 2.34 21.86 -2.68
CA GLY A 73 3.58 22.44 -3.20
C GLY A 73 3.53 23.97 -3.34
N LYS A 74 4.52 24.52 -4.05
CA LYS A 74 4.65 25.96 -4.31
C LYS A 74 3.44 26.54 -5.04
N HIS A 75 2.86 25.79 -5.98
CA HIS A 75 1.66 26.17 -6.73
C HIS A 75 0.52 25.21 -6.38
N PRO A 76 -0.29 25.50 -5.36
CA PRO A 76 -1.18 24.49 -4.78
C PRO A 76 -2.26 23.96 -5.73
N LEU A 77 -2.61 24.67 -6.79
CA LEU A 77 -3.58 24.24 -7.80
C LEU A 77 -2.97 24.41 -9.19
N MET A 78 -2.87 23.32 -9.95
CA MET A 78 -2.35 23.29 -11.31
C MET A 78 -3.41 22.77 -12.29
N GLU A 79 -3.57 23.45 -13.43
CA GLU A 79 -4.38 23.01 -14.56
C GLU A 79 -3.46 22.41 -15.63
N CYS A 80 -3.74 21.17 -16.02
CA CYS A 80 -2.97 20.40 -16.98
C CYS A 80 -3.87 20.03 -18.18
N PRO A 81 -3.82 20.80 -19.28
CA PRO A 81 -4.46 20.43 -20.53
C PRO A 81 -3.92 19.13 -21.12
N HIS A 82 -4.75 18.42 -21.87
CA HIS A 82 -4.29 17.29 -22.66
C HIS A 82 -3.50 17.79 -23.88
N GLY A 83 -2.19 17.54 -23.93
CA GLY A 83 -1.34 17.86 -25.08
C GLY A 83 0.10 18.25 -24.71
N PRO A 84 0.90 18.70 -25.70
CA PRO A 84 2.29 19.13 -25.49
C PRO A 84 2.41 20.48 -24.77
N SER A 85 1.28 21.12 -24.44
CA SER A 85 1.22 22.41 -23.76
C SER A 85 1.56 22.33 -22.25
N GLY A 86 1.84 21.13 -21.74
CA GLY A 86 2.24 20.89 -20.36
C GLY A 86 1.15 21.04 -19.33
N CYS A 87 1.53 20.75 -18.09
CA CYS A 87 1.15 21.57 -16.94
C CYS A 87 2.20 22.71 -16.82
#